data_AF-A0A3M2M809-F1
#
_entry.id   AF-A0A3M2M809-F1
#
_cell.length_a   1.000
_cell.length_b   1.000
_cell.length_c   1.000
_cell.angle_alpha   90.00
_cell.angle_beta   90.00
_cell.angle_gamma   90.00
#
_symmetry.space_group_name_H-M   'P 1'
#
loop_
_entity.id
_entity.type
_entity.pdbx_description
1 polymer ?
#
loop_
_entity_poly.entity_id
_entity_poly.type
_entity_poly.pdbx_seq_one_letter_code
_entity_poly.pdbx_strand_id
1 'polypeptide(L)'
;MCAKGEHDDPRRPEGRRPDDGGFRLTAERLAVAIRLAADHLAALIRVAAEYLAGALQGWARRSPSEHPDPATARTTAEFAEQLRRLKRYRGASYREMARLSGGTPVVSTLSKADKGDRLPSERVLRAYLRGCHLDDAAMTPWLEARGRLAMRDH
;
A
#
# COMPACT_ATOMS: atom_id res chain seq x y z
N MET A 1 36.44 94.03 27.20
CA MET A 1 36.31 92.57 27.45
C MET A 1 37.00 91.86 26.31
N CYS A 2 38.15 91.26 26.58
CA CYS A 2 38.86 90.40 25.63
C CYS A 2 38.30 88.98 25.75
N ALA A 3 37.93 88.36 24.64
CA ALA A 3 37.85 86.89 24.56
C ALA A 3 38.59 86.47 23.30
N LYS A 4 39.68 85.74 23.52
CA LYS A 4 40.64 85.20 22.58
C LYS A 4 40.53 83.68 22.72
N GLY A 5 40.56 82.94 21.62
CA GLY A 5 40.80 81.49 21.71
C GLY A 5 40.09 80.68 20.64
N GLU A 6 40.69 80.67 19.45
CA GLU A 6 40.57 79.59 18.48
C GLU A 6 41.32 78.36 19.01
N HIS A 7 40.71 77.17 18.93
CA HIS A 7 41.45 75.91 18.99
C HIS A 7 40.78 74.87 18.09
N ASP A 8 41.37 74.74 16.91
CA ASP A 8 41.22 73.63 15.98
C ASP A 8 42.40 72.67 16.24
N ASP A 9 42.15 71.40 16.57
CA ASP A 9 43.06 70.30 16.20
C ASP A 9 42.27 68.98 16.04
N PRO A 10 42.35 68.34 14.85
CA PRO A 10 41.58 67.19 14.44
C PRO A 10 42.34 65.86 14.58
N ARG A 11 41.98 64.97 15.51
CA ARG A 11 42.25 63.51 15.36
C ARG A 11 41.29 62.63 16.15
N ARG A 12 40.38 61.93 15.47
CA ARG A 12 40.03 60.55 15.86
C ARG A 12 39.69 59.69 14.63
N PRO A 13 40.21 58.45 14.59
CA PRO A 13 40.32 57.67 13.36
C PRO A 13 38.99 57.05 12.93
N GLU A 14 38.89 56.90 11.61
CA GLU A 14 37.82 56.26 10.86
C GLU A 14 37.51 54.87 11.41
N GLY A 15 36.32 54.73 12.01
CA GLY A 15 35.70 53.44 12.25
C GLY A 15 35.22 52.86 10.92
N ARG A 16 36.11 52.18 10.21
CA ARG A 16 35.74 51.26 9.13
C ARG A 16 34.90 50.14 9.75
N ARG A 17 33.56 50.25 9.65
CA ARG A 17 32.67 49.13 9.98
C ARG A 17 32.90 48.00 8.97
N PRO A 18 32.97 46.75 9.43
CA PRO A 18 33.04 45.61 8.54
C PRO A 18 31.72 45.47 7.77
N ASP A 19 31.84 45.52 6.46
CA ASP A 19 31.08 44.76 5.46
C ASP A 19 29.79 44.06 5.96
N ASP A 20 28.68 44.80 5.90
CA ASP A 20 27.31 44.29 5.94
C ASP A 20 26.98 43.55 4.61
N GLY A 21 27.79 42.55 4.24
CA GLY A 21 27.58 41.66 3.08
C GLY A 21 26.44 40.66 3.27
N GLY A 22 25.50 40.94 4.18
CA GLY A 22 24.34 40.10 4.48
C GLY A 22 23.31 40.15 3.35
N PHE A 23 23.46 39.27 2.36
CA PHE A 23 22.41 38.73 1.48
C PHE A 23 21.19 39.66 1.22
N ARG A 24 21.40 40.80 0.55
CA ARG A 24 20.30 41.46 -0.16
C ARG A 24 20.02 40.66 -1.43
N LEU A 25 19.19 39.62 -1.32
CA LEU A 25 18.56 39.03 -2.49
C LEU A 25 17.71 40.14 -3.12
N THR A 26 18.05 40.59 -4.33
CA THR A 26 17.15 41.46 -5.10
C THR A 26 15.82 40.74 -5.29
N ALA A 27 14.72 41.49 -5.44
CA ALA A 27 13.40 40.91 -5.69
C ALA A 27 13.42 39.90 -6.86
N GLU A 28 14.24 40.17 -7.88
CA GLU A 28 14.48 39.27 -9.01
C GLU A 28 15.14 37.94 -8.61
N ARG A 29 16.18 37.97 -7.75
CA ARG A 29 16.85 36.74 -7.28
C ARG A 29 15.96 35.90 -6.39
N LEU A 30 15.15 36.56 -5.54
CA LEU A 30 14.14 35.88 -4.72
C LEU A 30 13.05 35.25 -5.60
N ALA A 31 12.57 35.95 -6.63
CA ALA A 31 11.58 35.42 -7.57
C ALA A 31 12.10 34.21 -8.35
N VAL A 32 13.35 34.25 -8.81
CA VAL A 32 14.01 33.10 -9.49
C VAL A 32 14.16 31.91 -8.53
N ALA A 33 14.57 32.15 -7.28
CA ALA A 33 14.71 31.09 -6.28
C ALA A 33 13.36 30.42 -5.96
N ILE A 34 12.29 31.21 -5.81
CA ILE A 34 10.92 30.70 -5.59
C ILE A 34 10.47 29.86 -6.78
N ARG A 35 10.72 30.31 -8.01
CA ARG A 35 10.34 29.58 -9.22
C ARG A 35 11.07 28.24 -9.33
N LEU A 36 12.39 28.23 -9.10
CA LEU A 36 13.18 26.99 -9.12
C LEU A 36 12.74 26.01 -8.03
N ALA A 37 12.43 26.50 -6.82
CA ALA A 37 11.90 25.67 -5.75
C ALA A 37 10.52 25.10 -6.10
N ALA A 38 9.65 25.90 -6.72
CA ALA A 38 8.35 25.45 -7.20
C ALA A 38 8.47 24.41 -8.32
N ASP A 39 9.37 24.61 -9.28
CA ASP A 39 9.64 23.67 -10.37
C ASP A 39 10.20 22.34 -9.82
N HIS A 40 11.09 22.41 -8.83
CA HIS A 40 11.64 21.22 -8.16
C HIS A 40 10.56 20.48 -7.36
N LEU A 41 9.71 21.20 -6.63
CA LEU A 41 8.57 20.60 -5.92
C LEU A 41 7.59 19.94 -6.90
N ALA A 42 7.29 20.59 -8.03
CA ALA A 42 6.43 20.03 -9.07
C ALA A 42 7.05 18.76 -9.71
N ALA A 43 8.36 18.75 -9.91
CA ALA A 43 9.08 17.57 -10.38
C ALA A 43 9.00 16.40 -9.37
N LEU A 44 9.19 16.69 -8.08
CA LEU A 44 9.05 15.69 -7.02
C LEU A 44 7.62 15.13 -6.93
N ILE A 45 6.60 16.00 -7.03
CA ILE A 45 5.19 15.58 -7.04
C ILE A 45 4.92 14.67 -8.24
N ARG A 46 5.46 14.97 -9.43
CA ARG A 46 5.29 14.14 -10.63
C ARG A 46 5.90 12.76 -10.44
N VAL A 47 7.13 12.66 -9.94
CA VAL A 47 7.80 11.37 -9.68
C VAL A 47 7.05 10.58 -8.60
N ALA A 48 6.61 11.24 -7.53
CA ALA A 48 5.80 10.59 -6.50
C ALA A 48 4.46 10.09 -7.06
N ALA A 49 3.82 10.86 -7.94
CA ALA A 49 2.59 10.45 -8.62
C ALA A 49 2.81 9.26 -9.56
N GLU A 50 3.92 9.20 -10.29
CA GLU A 50 4.28 8.04 -11.14
C GLU A 50 4.58 6.79 -10.30
N TYR A 51 5.31 6.94 -9.19
CA TYR A 51 5.58 5.86 -8.26
C TYR A 51 4.29 5.34 -7.60
N LEU A 52 3.44 6.27 -7.13
CA LEU A 52 2.12 5.94 -6.61
C LEU A 52 1.25 5.32 -7.70
N ALA A 53 1.24 5.82 -8.94
CA ALA A 53 0.50 5.22 -10.04
C ALA A 53 0.98 3.80 -10.37
N GLY A 54 2.30 3.53 -10.32
CA GLY A 54 2.87 2.20 -10.51
C GLY A 54 2.55 1.25 -9.34
N ALA A 55 2.66 1.73 -8.11
CA ALA A 55 2.16 1.02 -6.93
C ALA A 55 0.65 0.79 -7.05
N LEU A 56 -0.07 1.76 -7.64
CA LEU A 56 -1.50 1.70 -7.82
C LEU A 56 -1.88 0.66 -8.91
N GLN A 57 -1.13 0.59 -9.99
CA GLN A 57 -1.29 -0.46 -11.01
C GLN A 57 -0.90 -1.84 -10.46
N GLY A 58 -0.02 -1.89 -9.44
CA GLY A 58 0.32 -3.09 -8.69
C GLY A 58 -0.83 -3.68 -7.87
N TRP A 59 -1.67 -2.86 -7.22
CA TRP A 59 -2.94 -3.37 -6.62
C TRP A 59 -4.03 -3.55 -7.65
N ALA A 60 -4.08 -2.74 -8.72
CA ALA A 60 -5.03 -2.96 -9.82
C ALA A 60 -4.76 -4.26 -10.60
N ARG A 61 -3.52 -4.74 -10.67
CA ARG A 61 -3.22 -6.10 -11.17
C ARG A 61 -3.81 -7.22 -10.29
N ARG A 62 -4.17 -6.91 -9.04
CA ARG A 62 -5.00 -7.74 -8.14
C ARG A 62 -6.41 -7.13 -8.04
N SER A 63 -7.02 -6.84 -9.20
CA SER A 63 -8.27 -6.10 -9.28
C SER A 63 -9.36 -6.68 -8.37
N PRO A 64 -10.30 -5.87 -7.85
CA PRO A 64 -11.45 -6.33 -7.05
C PRO A 64 -12.31 -7.40 -7.75
N SER A 65 -12.32 -7.42 -9.09
CA SER A 65 -12.96 -8.45 -9.91
C SER A 65 -12.26 -9.82 -9.89
N GLU A 66 -10.99 -9.88 -9.46
CA GLU A 66 -10.28 -11.12 -9.14
C GLU A 66 -10.47 -11.53 -7.67
N HIS A 67 -11.03 -10.65 -6.83
CA HIS A 67 -11.23 -10.98 -5.43
C HIS A 67 -12.27 -12.10 -5.33
N PRO A 68 -11.89 -13.27 -4.80
CA PRO A 68 -12.79 -14.41 -4.73
C PRO A 68 -13.94 -14.09 -3.75
N ASP A 69 -15.16 -14.10 -4.26
CA ASP A 69 -16.38 -13.94 -3.45
C ASP A 69 -17.19 -15.25 -3.42
N PRO A 70 -17.24 -15.96 -2.29
CA PRO A 70 -17.99 -17.21 -2.16
C PRO A 70 -19.51 -17.02 -2.22
N ALA A 71 -20.05 -15.82 -1.96
CA ALA A 71 -21.49 -15.56 -1.97
C ALA A 71 -22.09 -15.65 -3.38
N THR A 72 -21.29 -15.36 -4.41
CA THR A 72 -21.70 -15.44 -5.82
C THR A 72 -21.97 -16.87 -6.29
N ALA A 73 -21.36 -17.88 -5.66
CA ALA A 73 -21.52 -19.27 -6.06
C ALA A 73 -22.94 -19.80 -5.75
N ARG A 74 -23.60 -20.35 -6.77
CA ARG A 74 -24.92 -20.97 -6.72
C ARG A 74 -24.89 -22.49 -6.82
N THR A 75 -23.77 -23.04 -7.29
CA THR A 75 -23.54 -24.48 -7.44
C THR A 75 -22.22 -24.91 -6.78
N THR A 76 -22.05 -26.22 -6.54
CA THR A 76 -20.79 -26.81 -6.04
C THR A 76 -19.61 -26.51 -6.95
N ALA A 77 -19.81 -26.56 -8.27
CA ALA A 77 -18.78 -26.29 -9.26
C ALA A 77 -18.33 -24.82 -9.25
N GLU A 78 -19.29 -23.89 -9.11
CA GLU A 78 -18.99 -22.46 -8.97
C GLU A 78 -18.24 -22.18 -7.66
N PHE A 79 -18.64 -22.83 -6.56
CA PHE A 79 -17.93 -22.69 -5.28
C PHE A 79 -16.48 -23.18 -5.37
N ALA A 80 -16.25 -24.31 -6.06
CA ALA A 80 -14.89 -24.80 -6.32
C ALA A 80 -14.09 -23.84 -7.21
N GLU A 81 -14.71 -23.16 -8.18
CA GLU A 81 -14.02 -22.12 -8.95
C GLU A 81 -13.60 -20.94 -8.07
N GLN A 82 -14.46 -20.52 -7.14
CA GLN A 82 -14.09 -19.46 -6.19
C GLN A 82 -12.93 -19.90 -5.29
N LEU A 83 -12.88 -21.16 -4.83
CA LEU A 83 -11.73 -21.70 -4.09
C LEU A 83 -10.43 -21.68 -4.93
N ARG A 84 -10.52 -22.09 -6.20
CA ARG A 84 -9.36 -22.04 -7.13
C ARG A 84 -8.88 -20.62 -7.35
N ARG A 85 -9.79 -19.65 -7.49
CA ARG A 85 -9.46 -18.22 -7.57
C ARG A 85 -8.77 -17.75 -6.30
N LEU A 86 -9.28 -18.13 -5.13
CA LEU A 86 -8.68 -17.79 -3.84
C LEU A 86 -7.25 -18.30 -3.72
N LYS A 87 -7.01 -19.57 -4.07
CA LYS A 87 -5.67 -20.15 -4.07
C LYS A 87 -4.71 -19.38 -4.97
N ARG A 88 -5.14 -19.06 -6.20
CA ARG A 88 -4.34 -18.27 -7.16
C ARG A 88 -4.04 -16.87 -6.62
N TYR A 89 -5.05 -16.20 -6.09
CA TYR A 89 -4.93 -14.85 -5.54
C TYR A 89 -3.95 -14.81 -4.36
N ARG A 90 -3.98 -15.82 -3.49
CA ARG A 90 -3.11 -15.89 -2.29
C ARG A 90 -1.77 -16.57 -2.56
N GLY A 91 -1.52 -17.10 -3.77
CA GLY A 91 -0.28 -17.80 -4.11
C GLY A 91 -0.04 -19.09 -3.31
N ALA A 92 -1.10 -19.71 -2.77
CA ALA A 92 -0.96 -20.85 -1.87
C ALA A 92 -0.69 -22.16 -2.63
N SER A 93 0.27 -22.96 -2.15
CA SER A 93 0.56 -24.30 -2.68
C SER A 93 -0.11 -25.39 -1.84
N TYR A 94 -0.49 -26.52 -2.43
CA TYR A 94 -1.11 -27.62 -1.67
C TYR A 94 -0.20 -28.20 -0.59
N ARG A 95 1.11 -28.21 -0.81
CA ARG A 95 2.08 -28.67 0.20
C ARG A 95 2.07 -27.74 1.41
N GLU A 96 2.02 -26.44 1.16
CA GLU A 96 1.97 -25.43 2.23
C GLU A 96 0.64 -25.48 2.98
N MET A 97 -0.48 -25.59 2.27
CA MET A 97 -1.79 -25.77 2.89
C MET A 97 -1.85 -26.99 3.81
N ALA A 98 -1.31 -28.14 3.36
CA ALA A 98 -1.25 -29.35 4.17
C ALA A 98 -0.36 -29.18 5.40
N ARG A 99 0.79 -28.51 5.27
CA ARG A 99 1.70 -28.21 6.38
C ARG A 99 1.02 -27.32 7.44
N LEU A 100 0.42 -26.21 7.02
CA LEU A 100 -0.25 -25.25 7.91
C LEU A 100 -1.50 -25.83 8.58
N SER A 101 -2.08 -26.88 7.98
CA SER A 101 -3.23 -27.59 8.55
C SER A 101 -2.82 -28.76 9.45
N GLY A 102 -1.54 -28.91 9.80
CA GLY A 102 -1.05 -30.03 10.63
C GLY A 102 -1.12 -31.39 9.94
N GLY A 103 -1.01 -31.43 8.61
CA GLY A 103 -1.05 -32.65 7.80
C GLY A 103 -2.46 -33.17 7.50
N THR A 104 -3.51 -32.52 7.99
CA THR A 104 -4.89 -32.95 7.77
C THR A 104 -5.76 -31.76 7.36
N PRO A 105 -6.38 -31.77 6.15
CA PRO A 105 -6.46 -32.85 5.18
C PRO A 105 -5.16 -33.05 4.39
N VAL A 106 -4.95 -34.28 3.92
CA VAL A 106 -3.88 -34.61 2.98
C VAL A 106 -4.08 -33.89 1.64
N VAL A 107 -2.98 -33.69 0.91
CA VAL A 107 -2.93 -32.99 -0.39
C VAL A 107 -3.97 -33.51 -1.38
N SER A 108 -4.21 -34.82 -1.44
CA SER A 108 -5.20 -35.42 -2.34
C SER A 108 -6.64 -35.01 -2.03
N THR A 109 -6.96 -34.75 -0.76
CA THR A 109 -8.28 -34.26 -0.32
C THR A 109 -8.47 -32.79 -0.67
N LEU A 110 -7.42 -31.97 -0.50
CA LEU A 110 -7.44 -30.57 -0.94
C LEU A 110 -7.61 -30.47 -2.47
N SER A 111 -6.93 -31.34 -3.22
CA SER A 111 -7.09 -31.41 -4.67
C SER A 111 -8.49 -31.88 -5.10
N LYS A 112 -9.17 -32.73 -4.33
CA LYS A 112 -10.57 -33.13 -4.60
C LYS A 112 -11.55 -31.99 -4.31
N ALA A 113 -11.33 -31.21 -3.25
CA ALA A 113 -12.12 -30.00 -3.00
C ALA A 113 -12.03 -29.01 -4.17
N ASP A 114 -10.85 -28.92 -4.81
CA ASP A 114 -10.62 -28.10 -5.99
C ASP A 114 -11.26 -28.65 -7.27
N LYS A 115 -11.72 -29.91 -7.34
CA LYS A 115 -12.38 -30.44 -8.55
C LYS A 115 -13.83 -30.01 -8.66
N GLY A 116 -14.52 -29.81 -7.53
CA GLY A 116 -15.93 -29.42 -7.50
C GLY A 116 -16.92 -30.56 -7.67
N ASP A 117 -16.47 -31.81 -7.66
CA ASP A 117 -17.33 -33.01 -7.80
C ASP A 117 -18.29 -33.17 -6.61
N ARG A 118 -17.87 -32.71 -5.42
CA ARG A 118 -18.68 -32.69 -4.19
C ARG A 118 -18.31 -31.49 -3.35
N LEU A 119 -19.28 -31.00 -2.57
CA LEU A 119 -19.04 -29.96 -1.60
C LEU A 119 -18.02 -30.46 -0.57
N PRO A 120 -16.90 -29.74 -0.31
CA PRO A 120 -15.92 -30.17 0.69
C PRO A 120 -16.59 -30.32 2.06
N SER A 121 -16.04 -31.05 3.03
CA SER A 121 -16.54 -31.00 4.41
C SER A 121 -16.11 -29.71 5.12
N GLU A 122 -16.79 -29.29 6.20
CA GLU A 122 -16.51 -27.99 6.83
C GLU A 122 -15.08 -27.95 7.37
N ARG A 123 -14.65 -29.07 7.98
CA ARG A 123 -13.28 -29.27 8.43
C ARG A 123 -12.26 -29.14 7.30
N VAL A 124 -12.55 -29.71 6.12
CA VAL A 124 -11.67 -29.62 4.95
C VAL A 124 -11.62 -28.18 4.43
N LEU A 125 -12.75 -27.50 4.38
CA LEU A 125 -12.84 -26.11 3.96
C LEU A 125 -12.05 -25.20 4.91
N ARG A 126 -12.21 -25.34 6.24
CA ARG A 126 -11.46 -24.53 7.22
C ARG A 126 -9.94 -24.72 7.09
N ALA A 127 -9.49 -25.94 6.82
CA ALA A 127 -8.07 -26.22 6.60
C ALA A 127 -7.56 -25.59 5.29
N TYR A 128 -8.34 -25.69 4.22
CA TYR A 128 -8.03 -25.05 2.94
C TYR A 128 -7.87 -23.53 3.08
N LEU A 129 -8.83 -22.86 3.73
CA LEU A 129 -8.82 -21.41 3.91
C LEU A 129 -7.67 -20.95 4.81
N ARG A 130 -7.38 -21.68 5.89
CA ARG A 130 -6.18 -21.42 6.73
C ARG A 130 -4.89 -21.59 5.95
N GLY A 131 -4.82 -22.61 5.09
CA GLY A 131 -3.70 -22.79 4.17
C GLY A 131 -3.57 -21.69 3.11
N CYS A 132 -4.65 -20.95 2.84
CA CYS A 132 -4.66 -19.73 2.03
C CYS A 132 -4.42 -18.45 2.87
N HIS A 133 -4.06 -18.59 4.14
CA HIS A 133 -3.80 -17.51 5.08
C HIS A 133 -5.00 -16.58 5.31
N LEU A 134 -6.22 -17.14 5.36
CA LEU A 134 -7.40 -16.39 5.81
C LEU A 134 -7.49 -16.44 7.34
N ASP A 135 -7.88 -15.30 7.91
CA ASP A 135 -8.29 -15.21 9.30
C ASP A 135 -9.74 -15.68 9.48
N ASP A 136 -10.17 -15.87 10.73
CA ASP A 136 -11.50 -16.39 11.04
C ASP A 136 -12.62 -15.49 10.51
N ALA A 137 -12.42 -14.18 10.50
CA ALA A 137 -13.40 -13.22 9.97
C ALA A 137 -13.59 -13.38 8.46
N ALA A 138 -12.49 -13.52 7.71
CA ALA A 138 -12.52 -13.77 6.27
C ALA A 138 -13.02 -15.17 5.92
N MET A 139 -12.97 -16.14 6.84
CA MET A 139 -13.49 -17.50 6.65
C MET A 139 -15.02 -17.59 6.75
N THR A 140 -15.65 -16.75 7.57
CA THR A 140 -17.11 -16.74 7.78
C THR A 140 -17.94 -16.77 6.49
N PRO A 141 -17.76 -15.86 5.50
CA PRO A 141 -18.57 -15.86 4.29
C PRO A 141 -18.40 -17.14 3.45
N TRP A 142 -17.26 -17.82 3.53
CA TRP A 142 -17.04 -19.10 2.86
C TRP A 142 -17.82 -20.23 3.50
N LEU A 143 -17.88 -20.25 4.84
CA LEU A 143 -18.61 -21.25 5.61
C LEU A 143 -20.12 -21.08 5.41
N GLU A 144 -20.60 -19.85 5.41
CA GLU A 144 -22.00 -19.51 5.14
C GLU A 144 -22.42 -19.88 3.72
N ALA A 145 -21.63 -19.50 2.71
CA ALA A 145 -21.91 -19.88 1.32
C ALA A 145 -21.98 -21.39 1.14
N ARG A 146 -21.07 -22.12 1.77
CA ARG A 146 -21.06 -23.59 1.81
C ARG A 146 -22.29 -24.16 2.51
N GLY A 147 -22.71 -23.60 3.65
CA GLY A 147 -23.93 -24.00 4.35
C GLY A 147 -25.17 -23.83 3.48
N ARG A 148 -25.29 -22.68 2.81
CA ARG A 148 -26.37 -22.40 1.85
C ARG A 148 -26.42 -23.41 0.70
N LEU A 149 -25.27 -23.82 0.15
CA LEU A 149 -25.21 -24.82 -0.92
C LEU A 149 -25.58 -26.22 -0.40
N ALA A 150 -25.12 -26.58 0.81
CA ALA A 150 -25.45 -27.87 1.42
C ALA A 150 -26.97 -28.05 1.63
N MET A 151 -27.69 -26.98 1.97
CA MET A 151 -29.14 -27.00 2.12
C MET A 151 -29.92 -27.13 0.80
N ARG A 152 -29.27 -26.93 -0.35
CA ARG A 152 -29.90 -27.01 -1.68
C ARG A 152 -29.72 -28.37 -2.36
N ASP A 153 -28.69 -29.11 -1.95
CA ASP A 153 -28.36 -30.45 -2.45
C ASP A 153 -29.05 -31.57 -1.62
N HIS A 154 -30.07 -31.25 -0.82
CA HIS A 154 -30.93 -32.18 -0.06
C HIS A 154 -32.34 -32.16 -0.64
#